data_AF-A0A5C6WYT6-F1
#
_entry.id   AF-A0A5C6WYT6-F1
#
_cell.length_a   1.000
_cell.length_b   1.000
_cell.length_c   1.000
_cell.angle_alpha   90.00
_cell.angle_beta   90.00
_cell.angle_gamma   90.00
#
_symmetry.space_group_name_H-M   'P 1'
#
loop_
_entity.id
_entity.type
_entity.pdbx_description
1 polymer ?
#
loop_
_entity_poly.entity_id
_entity_poly.type
_entity_poly.pdbx_seq_one_letter_code
_entity_poly.pdbx_strand_id
1 'polypeptide(L)'
;MMTPSIFRSLNLPCDRRALLTLGAALALAACGSSQKVAVDPFAMAESERQKTDILDAPTNAPRRAVERPAEGPEELYMVPEADAQPGRTIDAQPDGWDLGALRTFDARQNVVEGTTRWSGPDDASFRATIDADEGFVYVWIEVRDDTIVDSHPQDLLDGVVISLRDPQLDTLLSSLPESMRRALDMRADAAIAINAFGQLANYRSSTPLPEGAALASTRPTQGGYVIEAALALEALPYITTMPLNEIAFRIDLLDTDDPAATRHEKQLSMLPQTRDDAPRFAIYETGGLLPRVAPTQGPPRFDALGAWRRSEQGWSFQPFEYIPQHWKVLEDLRQVAGQVVDKEPLPEICTGADREMWLVEVYEDRGRNNRVALVLCGSVPTSGGCAESATTQLVWANLRPEDGEMWRITQSFEIFEQDLNQCPFEPSGDRPLFRDFSLLPLNVVDASLWAVGWQMRHDRPRQRDHRAGIAFVDPRAPSPYIGDVQLRREEATATSRVAASSRVYLANLDQVEGYDLCEIEEIDTQSCSGFLEGCDTVSRGFERIPHVKNWQPQNHRFERYLLSNHPQCRASTGFDSIDGFKILQVGNRLGLIPTPKSP
;
A
#
# COMPACT_ATOMS: atom_id res chain seq x y z
N MET A 1 56.04 -29.57 -34.29
CA MET A 1 56.27 -29.63 -32.83
C MET A 1 55.20 -30.55 -32.25
N MET A 2 55.51 -31.84 -32.20
CA MET A 2 55.80 -32.59 -30.96
C MET A 2 54.53 -32.86 -30.10
N THR A 3 53.85 -33.94 -30.50
CA THR A 3 53.34 -35.07 -29.66
C THR A 3 54.27 -35.46 -28.50
N PRO A 4 53.94 -36.36 -27.52
CA PRO A 4 53.02 -37.53 -27.60
C PRO A 4 52.17 -37.85 -26.32
N SER A 5 51.07 -38.61 -26.41
CA SER A 5 50.89 -40.11 -26.36
C SER A 5 51.04 -40.69 -24.93
N ILE A 6 50.24 -41.68 -24.47
CA ILE A 6 50.43 -43.13 -24.71
C ILE A 6 49.26 -43.96 -24.11
N PHE A 7 48.63 -44.80 -24.97
CA PHE A 7 48.24 -46.24 -24.87
C PHE A 7 47.66 -46.85 -23.55
N ARG A 8 46.90 -47.97 -23.51
CA ARG A 8 46.73 -49.16 -24.39
C ARG A 8 45.53 -50.00 -23.90
N SER A 9 44.84 -50.67 -24.82
CA SER A 9 44.05 -51.89 -24.60
C SER A 9 44.94 -53.10 -24.32
N LEU A 10 44.45 -54.13 -23.59
CA LEU A 10 44.72 -55.57 -23.86
C LEU A 10 43.86 -56.51 -22.98
N ASN A 11 43.65 -57.71 -23.55
CA ASN A 11 42.72 -58.80 -23.22
C ASN A 11 43.05 -59.66 -21.98
N LEU A 12 42.00 -60.28 -21.41
CA LEU A 12 41.80 -61.68 -20.87
C LEU A 12 42.95 -62.39 -20.09
N PRO A 13 42.69 -63.31 -19.12
CA PRO A 13 41.66 -64.35 -19.18
C PRO A 13 41.03 -64.84 -17.83
N CYS A 14 40.17 -65.85 -18.00
CA CYS A 14 39.50 -66.78 -17.10
C CYS A 14 40.16 -67.16 -15.76
N ASP A 15 39.33 -67.30 -14.73
CA ASP A 15 39.22 -68.51 -13.86
C ASP A 15 37.88 -68.44 -13.12
N ARG A 16 36.85 -69.27 -13.40
CA ARG A 16 36.62 -70.69 -13.02
C ARG A 16 36.85 -71.01 -11.54
N ARG A 17 35.77 -70.93 -10.75
CA ARG A 17 35.16 -72.02 -9.92
C ARG A 17 34.15 -71.39 -8.95
N ALA A 18 32.85 -71.65 -9.12
CA ALA A 18 32.13 -72.78 -8.50
C ALA A 18 32.07 -72.57 -6.97
N LEU A 19 30.93 -72.24 -6.37
CA LEU A 19 29.82 -73.10 -5.91
C LEU A 19 29.09 -72.17 -4.90
N LEU A 20 27.79 -72.14 -4.64
CA LEU A 20 26.63 -72.98 -4.91
C LEU A 20 25.43 -72.19 -4.38
N THR A 21 24.30 -72.32 -5.08
CA THR A 21 22.94 -72.47 -4.53
C THR A 21 22.30 -71.29 -3.78
N LEU A 22 21.05 -70.92 -4.04
CA LEU A 22 19.89 -71.79 -4.23
C LEU A 22 18.73 -71.00 -4.89
N GLY A 23 18.00 -71.68 -5.78
CA GLY A 23 16.57 -71.46 -6.07
C GLY A 23 16.26 -70.32 -7.04
N ALA A 24 16.11 -70.54 -8.35
CA ALA A 24 14.94 -71.14 -9.02
C ALA A 24 13.66 -70.27 -8.84
N ALA A 25 12.91 -69.87 -9.86
CA ALA A 25 12.94 -70.19 -11.27
C ALA A 25 12.06 -69.20 -12.06
N LEU A 26 12.46 -69.01 -13.32
CA LEU A 26 11.64 -68.93 -14.55
C LEU A 26 10.37 -68.07 -14.53
N ALA A 27 10.35 -66.87 -15.13
CA ALA A 27 10.53 -66.52 -16.55
C ALA A 27 9.25 -66.60 -17.39
N LEU A 28 9.19 -65.63 -18.32
CA LEU A 28 8.31 -65.49 -19.50
C LEU A 28 6.92 -64.93 -19.19
N ALA A 29 6.28 -64.10 -20.01
CA ALA A 29 6.66 -63.23 -21.12
C ALA A 29 5.37 -62.51 -21.51
N ALA A 30 5.46 -61.24 -21.94
CA ALA A 30 4.76 -60.64 -23.08
C ALA A 30 4.18 -59.25 -22.83
N CYS A 31 4.60 -58.32 -23.69
CA CYS A 31 3.98 -57.09 -24.20
C CYS A 31 2.76 -56.51 -23.48
N GLY A 32 2.86 -55.23 -23.09
CA GLY A 32 1.68 -54.42 -22.82
C GLY A 32 1.99 -53.03 -22.29
N SER A 33 1.53 -52.01 -23.03
CA SER A 33 1.24 -50.63 -22.60
C SER A 33 2.38 -49.76 -22.07
N SER A 34 2.64 -48.68 -22.83
CA SER A 34 2.99 -47.36 -22.33
C SER A 34 2.32 -47.04 -20.99
N GLN A 35 3.03 -47.25 -19.88
CA GLN A 35 2.63 -46.70 -18.59
C GLN A 35 2.77 -45.17 -18.68
N LYS A 36 1.62 -44.50 -18.85
CA LYS A 36 1.48 -43.14 -18.31
C LYS A 36 1.82 -43.27 -16.83
N VAL A 37 2.97 -42.75 -16.43
CA VAL A 37 3.32 -42.61 -15.02
C VAL A 37 2.30 -41.62 -14.47
N ALA A 38 1.26 -42.13 -13.82
CA ALA A 38 0.43 -41.35 -12.93
C ALA A 38 1.33 -41.00 -11.75
N VAL A 39 1.95 -39.83 -11.84
CA VAL A 39 2.63 -39.22 -10.69
C VAL A 39 1.51 -38.90 -9.72
N ASP A 40 1.46 -39.64 -8.61
CA ASP A 40 0.70 -39.22 -7.43
C ASP A 40 1.41 -37.97 -6.89
N PRO A 41 0.82 -36.76 -7.03
CA PRO A 41 1.50 -35.54 -6.67
C PRO A 41 1.70 -35.42 -5.15
N PHE A 42 1.06 -36.28 -4.35
CA PHE A 42 1.14 -36.31 -2.89
C PHE A 42 2.23 -37.26 -2.34
N ALA A 43 2.92 -38.02 -3.21
CA ALA A 43 3.92 -39.02 -2.80
C ALA A 43 5.34 -38.45 -2.55
N MET A 44 5.49 -37.13 -2.36
CA MET A 44 6.80 -36.50 -2.12
C MET A 44 7.31 -36.77 -0.70
N ALA A 45 8.59 -37.12 -0.60
CA ALA A 45 9.26 -37.52 0.64
C ALA A 45 9.19 -36.43 1.73
N GLU A 46 8.96 -36.83 2.98
CA GLU A 46 8.87 -35.97 4.17
C GLU A 46 10.02 -34.96 4.34
N SER A 47 11.17 -35.19 3.71
CA SER A 47 12.34 -34.31 3.75
C SER A 47 12.20 -33.01 2.94
N GLU A 48 11.18 -32.87 2.08
CA GLU A 48 10.94 -31.63 1.30
C GLU A 48 9.91 -30.68 1.94
N ARG A 49 9.33 -31.05 3.09
CA ARG A 49 8.32 -30.26 3.84
C ARG A 49 8.83 -28.97 4.51
N GLN A 50 10.11 -28.60 4.36
CA GLN A 50 10.71 -27.44 5.04
C GLN A 50 11.42 -26.49 4.07
N LYS A 51 10.64 -25.79 3.23
CA LYS A 51 11.05 -24.48 2.67
C LYS A 51 10.02 -23.43 3.08
N THR A 52 10.31 -22.71 4.15
CA THR A 52 9.39 -21.86 4.91
C THR A 52 9.41 -20.38 4.53
N ASP A 53 9.50 -20.01 3.24
CA ASP A 53 9.77 -18.58 2.91
C ASP A 53 8.86 -17.92 1.86
N ILE A 54 7.75 -18.54 1.41
CA ILE A 54 6.83 -17.88 0.45
C ILE A 54 5.49 -17.47 1.11
N LEU A 55 5.06 -18.15 2.17
CA LEU A 55 3.72 -17.96 2.76
C LEU A 55 3.70 -17.39 4.19
N ASP A 56 4.88 -17.04 4.74
CA ASP A 56 5.02 -16.44 6.09
C ASP A 56 5.78 -15.09 6.10
N ALA A 57 6.29 -14.59 4.97
CA ALA A 57 7.04 -13.33 4.88
C ALA A 57 6.97 -12.68 3.47
N PRO A 58 7.08 -11.34 3.35
CA PRO A 58 7.05 -10.62 2.07
C PRO A 58 8.20 -11.05 1.16
N THR A 59 7.88 -11.32 -0.10
CA THR A 59 8.78 -11.90 -1.10
C THR A 59 9.35 -10.82 -2.01
N ASN A 60 10.49 -10.20 -1.64
CA ASN A 60 11.12 -9.15 -2.44
C ASN A 60 11.39 -9.57 -3.90
N ALA A 61 10.51 -9.21 -4.81
CA ALA A 61 10.73 -9.23 -6.25
C ALA A 61 11.40 -7.90 -6.67
N PRO A 62 12.34 -7.92 -7.61
CA PRO A 62 13.00 -6.69 -8.06
C PRO A 62 11.98 -5.75 -8.72
N ARG A 63 11.77 -4.57 -8.10
CA ARG A 63 10.99 -3.45 -8.65
C ARG A 63 11.42 -3.17 -10.09
N ARG A 64 10.54 -3.39 -11.07
CA ARG A 64 10.66 -2.71 -12.37
C ARG A 64 10.06 -1.32 -12.20
N ALA A 65 10.91 -0.30 -12.33
CA ALA A 65 10.43 1.06 -12.48
C ALA A 65 9.64 1.14 -13.79
N VAL A 66 8.34 1.44 -13.70
CA VAL A 66 7.56 1.84 -14.88
C VAL A 66 8.14 3.18 -15.33
N GLU A 67 8.68 3.23 -16.55
CA GLU A 67 9.18 4.49 -17.12
C GLU A 67 8.00 5.44 -17.30
N ARG A 68 8.16 6.65 -16.73
CA ARG A 68 7.17 7.73 -16.77
C ARG A 68 6.96 8.14 -18.24
N PRO A 69 5.71 8.22 -18.75
CA PRO A 69 5.46 8.77 -20.08
C PRO A 69 5.96 10.22 -20.18
N ALA A 70 6.54 10.56 -21.32
CA ALA A 70 6.94 11.93 -21.63
C ALA A 70 5.77 12.68 -22.29
N GLU A 71 5.42 13.82 -21.68
CA GLU A 71 4.74 15.01 -22.23
C GLU A 71 3.23 15.00 -22.55
N GLY A 72 2.52 15.98 -21.94
CA GLY A 72 1.23 16.53 -22.39
C GLY A 72 0.48 17.28 -21.28
N PRO A 73 0.06 18.56 -21.44
CA PRO A 73 -0.49 19.39 -20.35
C PRO A 73 -1.97 19.10 -19.98
N GLU A 74 -2.56 18.02 -20.47
CA GLU A 74 -3.94 17.61 -20.17
C GLU A 74 -4.12 16.10 -19.97
N GLU A 75 -3.06 15.29 -20.00
CA GLU A 75 -3.21 13.84 -19.91
C GLU A 75 -3.28 13.40 -18.45
N LEU A 76 -4.45 12.86 -18.09
CA LEU A 76 -4.69 12.03 -16.91
C LEU A 76 -3.49 11.09 -16.72
N TYR A 77 -3.05 10.88 -15.48
CA TYR A 77 -2.10 9.83 -15.08
C TYR A 77 -2.32 8.58 -15.94
N MET A 78 -1.50 8.39 -17.00
CA MET A 78 -1.70 7.31 -17.95
C MET A 78 -1.18 6.05 -17.29
N VAL A 79 -2.08 5.34 -16.63
CA VAL A 79 -1.83 3.99 -16.18
C VAL A 79 -1.70 3.12 -17.43
N PRO A 80 -0.55 2.48 -17.68
CA PRO A 80 -0.42 1.58 -18.80
C PRO A 80 -1.44 0.43 -18.65
N GLU A 81 -2.04 0.04 -19.76
CA GLU A 81 -2.97 -1.09 -19.79
C GLU A 81 -2.21 -2.39 -19.99
N ALA A 82 -2.59 -3.44 -19.25
CA ALA A 82 -2.13 -4.79 -19.51
C ALA A 82 -2.92 -5.45 -20.64
N ASP A 83 -2.33 -6.49 -21.24
CA ASP A 83 -3.01 -7.31 -22.23
C ASP A 83 -4.28 -7.97 -21.65
N ALA A 84 -5.34 -7.99 -22.45
CA ALA A 84 -6.63 -8.56 -22.04
C ALA A 84 -6.57 -10.10 -21.85
N GLN A 85 -5.58 -10.75 -22.47
CA GLN A 85 -5.37 -12.19 -22.44
C GLN A 85 -4.30 -12.54 -21.40
N PRO A 86 -4.46 -13.66 -20.67
CA PRO A 86 -3.42 -14.08 -19.75
C PRO A 86 -2.14 -14.49 -20.48
N GLY A 87 -0.98 -14.21 -19.88
CA GLY A 87 0.34 -14.61 -20.39
C GLY A 87 0.57 -16.13 -20.43
N ARG A 88 -0.33 -16.91 -19.82
CA ARG A 88 -0.36 -18.38 -19.88
C ARG A 88 -1.73 -18.92 -20.29
N THR A 89 -1.77 -20.11 -20.85
CA THR A 89 -3.04 -20.77 -21.18
C THR A 89 -3.64 -21.36 -19.91
N ILE A 90 -4.91 -21.06 -19.63
CA ILE A 90 -5.63 -21.57 -18.46
C ILE A 90 -6.40 -22.84 -18.87
N ASP A 91 -5.79 -24.00 -18.66
CA ASP A 91 -6.29 -25.29 -19.12
C ASP A 91 -6.14 -26.43 -18.09
N ALA A 92 -5.71 -26.11 -16.87
CA ALA A 92 -5.44 -27.04 -15.78
C ALA A 92 -4.39 -28.11 -16.12
N GLN A 93 -3.42 -27.74 -16.98
CA GLN A 93 -2.19 -28.48 -17.23
C GLN A 93 -1.01 -27.86 -16.47
N PRO A 94 -0.06 -28.67 -15.99
CA PRO A 94 1.04 -28.19 -15.15
C PRO A 94 2.12 -27.40 -15.93
N ASP A 95 1.97 -27.25 -17.24
CA ASP A 95 2.97 -26.62 -18.10
C ASP A 95 3.14 -25.14 -17.74
N GLY A 96 4.37 -24.71 -17.48
CA GLY A 96 4.68 -23.33 -17.06
C GLY A 96 4.56 -23.07 -15.55
N TRP A 97 4.17 -24.07 -14.76
CA TRP A 97 4.17 -23.97 -13.29
C TRP A 97 5.42 -24.57 -12.66
N ASP A 98 6.00 -23.86 -11.68
CA ASP A 98 6.93 -24.48 -10.73
C ASP A 98 6.14 -25.19 -9.62
N LEU A 99 5.73 -26.44 -9.88
CA LEU A 99 5.02 -27.25 -8.90
C LEU A 99 5.87 -27.61 -7.66
N GLY A 100 7.18 -27.36 -7.69
CA GLY A 100 8.03 -27.44 -6.50
C GLY A 100 7.70 -26.36 -5.45
N ALA A 101 7.02 -25.29 -5.85
CA ALA A 101 6.52 -24.25 -4.97
C ALA A 101 5.22 -24.61 -4.25
N LEU A 102 4.57 -25.74 -4.59
CA LEU A 102 3.32 -26.16 -3.94
C LEU A 102 3.47 -26.27 -2.43
N ARG A 103 2.46 -25.78 -1.72
CA ARG A 103 2.34 -25.86 -0.26
C ARG A 103 1.11 -26.65 0.10
N THR A 104 1.25 -27.55 1.08
CA THR A 104 0.21 -28.49 1.48
C THR A 104 -0.53 -28.01 2.72
N PHE A 105 -1.85 -28.12 2.69
CA PHE A 105 -2.77 -27.76 3.78
C PHE A 105 -3.63 -28.98 4.11
N ASP A 106 -3.02 -29.93 4.82
CA ASP A 106 -3.58 -31.25 5.14
C ASP A 106 -3.63 -31.53 6.65
N ALA A 107 -3.35 -30.54 7.49
CA ALA A 107 -3.31 -30.71 8.93
C ALA A 107 -4.62 -30.29 9.59
N ARG A 108 -4.94 -30.90 10.73
CA ARG A 108 -6.15 -30.55 11.52
C ARG A 108 -6.21 -29.07 11.88
N GLN A 109 -5.08 -28.40 12.04
CA GLN A 109 -5.01 -26.96 12.30
C GLN A 109 -5.58 -26.12 11.15
N ASN A 110 -5.58 -26.61 9.91
CA ASN A 110 -6.16 -25.93 8.76
C ASN A 110 -7.70 -25.99 8.74
N VAL A 111 -8.32 -26.88 9.51
CA VAL A 111 -9.78 -27.06 9.55
C VAL A 111 -10.41 -26.00 10.45
N VAL A 112 -11.11 -25.05 9.84
CA VAL A 112 -11.77 -23.92 10.51
C VAL A 112 -13.20 -24.29 10.94
N GLU A 113 -13.90 -25.06 10.12
CA GLU A 113 -15.24 -25.59 10.40
C GLU A 113 -15.28 -27.09 10.10
N GLY A 114 -16.08 -27.85 10.86
CA GLY A 114 -16.26 -29.29 10.61
C GLY A 114 -15.17 -30.20 11.19
N THR A 115 -14.37 -29.77 12.16
CA THR A 115 -13.23 -30.55 12.70
C THR A 115 -13.59 -31.97 13.20
N THR A 116 -14.82 -32.19 13.66
CA THR A 116 -15.29 -33.52 14.10
C THR A 116 -15.75 -34.41 12.95
N ARG A 117 -16.03 -33.83 11.78
CA ARG A 117 -16.45 -34.51 10.55
C ARG A 117 -15.25 -34.81 9.66
N TRP A 118 -14.22 -33.96 9.70
CA TRP A 118 -12.97 -34.15 8.98
C TRP A 118 -12.21 -35.39 9.49
N SER A 119 -12.15 -36.42 8.66
CA SER A 119 -11.56 -37.72 8.97
C SER A 119 -10.07 -37.84 8.58
N GLY A 120 -9.56 -36.90 7.79
CA GLY A 120 -8.13 -36.78 7.45
C GLY A 120 -7.89 -36.11 6.10
N PRO A 121 -6.63 -36.07 5.62
CA PRO A 121 -6.28 -35.46 4.33
C PRO A 121 -6.98 -36.05 3.10
N ASP A 122 -7.36 -37.33 3.16
CA ASP A 122 -8.04 -38.03 2.07
C ASP A 122 -9.50 -37.61 1.93
N ASP A 123 -10.10 -37.11 3.02
CA ASP A 123 -11.47 -36.60 3.09
C ASP A 123 -11.53 -35.21 2.44
N ALA A 124 -10.72 -34.27 2.96
CA ALA A 124 -10.49 -32.99 2.30
C ALA A 124 -9.10 -32.44 2.62
N SER A 125 -8.36 -32.07 1.59
CA SER A 125 -7.13 -31.29 1.72
C SER A 125 -6.81 -30.57 0.41
N PHE A 126 -5.90 -29.61 0.46
CA PHE A 126 -5.45 -28.98 -0.78
C PHE A 126 -3.97 -28.63 -0.74
N ARG A 127 -3.41 -28.45 -1.94
CA ARG A 127 -2.10 -27.85 -2.18
C ARG A 127 -2.25 -26.65 -3.08
N ALA A 128 -1.50 -25.58 -2.84
CA ALA A 128 -1.59 -24.41 -3.70
C ALA A 128 -0.24 -23.76 -3.97
N THR A 129 -0.15 -23.06 -5.10
CA THR A 129 0.92 -22.11 -5.43
C THR A 129 0.33 -20.91 -6.20
N ILE A 130 1.07 -19.81 -6.23
CA ILE A 130 0.65 -18.52 -6.80
C ILE A 130 1.78 -17.95 -7.67
N ASP A 131 1.40 -17.26 -8.73
CA ASP A 131 2.32 -16.54 -9.62
C ASP A 131 1.63 -15.25 -10.13
N ALA A 132 2.35 -14.35 -10.80
CA ALA A 132 1.72 -13.19 -11.45
C ALA A 132 2.46 -12.73 -12.71
N ASP A 133 1.74 -12.01 -13.56
CA ASP A 133 2.30 -11.14 -14.58
C ASP A 133 1.70 -9.73 -14.47
N GLU A 134 1.92 -8.90 -15.50
CA GLU A 134 1.43 -7.52 -15.52
C GLU A 134 -0.10 -7.40 -15.53
N GLY A 135 -0.85 -8.44 -15.94
CA GLY A 135 -2.31 -8.39 -16.07
C GLY A 135 -3.08 -9.30 -15.10
N PHE A 136 -2.46 -10.38 -14.61
CA PHE A 136 -3.14 -11.41 -13.81
C PHE A 136 -2.30 -11.95 -12.65
N VAL A 137 -2.99 -12.29 -11.58
CA VAL A 137 -2.51 -13.20 -10.54
C VAL A 137 -2.99 -14.61 -10.90
N TYR A 138 -2.06 -15.56 -10.98
CA TYR A 138 -2.33 -16.95 -11.28
C TYR A 138 -2.33 -17.78 -10.00
N VAL A 139 -3.26 -18.73 -9.90
CA VAL A 139 -3.29 -19.68 -8.79
C VAL A 139 -3.46 -21.09 -9.33
N TRP A 140 -2.64 -22.02 -8.84
CA TRP A 140 -2.77 -23.45 -9.07
C TRP A 140 -3.13 -24.14 -7.77
N ILE A 141 -4.20 -24.93 -7.76
CA ILE A 141 -4.71 -25.60 -6.56
C ILE A 141 -4.98 -27.07 -6.89
N GLU A 142 -4.36 -27.98 -6.13
CA GLU A 142 -4.67 -29.41 -6.16
C GLU A 142 -5.55 -29.73 -4.96
N VAL A 143 -6.80 -30.11 -5.21
CA VAL A 143 -7.76 -30.49 -4.19
C VAL A 143 -7.84 -32.01 -4.11
N ARG A 144 -7.83 -32.52 -2.87
CA ARG A 144 -8.15 -33.89 -2.53
C ARG A 144 -9.50 -33.90 -1.83
N ASP A 145 -10.38 -34.75 -2.31
CA ASP A 145 -11.79 -34.78 -1.94
C ASP A 145 -12.32 -36.20 -2.25
N ASP A 146 -12.90 -36.86 -1.26
CA ASP A 146 -13.41 -38.22 -1.42
C ASP A 146 -14.77 -38.25 -2.15
N THR A 147 -15.53 -37.15 -2.12
CA THR A 147 -16.91 -37.06 -2.58
C THR A 147 -17.20 -35.68 -3.18
N ILE A 148 -17.06 -35.57 -4.50
CA ILE A 148 -17.35 -34.30 -5.20
C ILE A 148 -18.87 -34.12 -5.42
N VAL A 149 -19.42 -33.07 -4.83
CA VAL A 149 -20.80 -32.59 -4.95
C VAL A 149 -20.89 -31.37 -5.86
N ASP A 150 -21.71 -31.49 -6.91
CA ASP A 150 -21.98 -30.37 -7.82
C ASP A 150 -22.90 -29.33 -7.17
N SER A 151 -22.45 -28.08 -7.20
CA SER A 151 -23.17 -26.95 -6.64
C SER A 151 -22.87 -25.69 -7.44
N HIS A 152 -23.82 -24.76 -7.43
CA HIS A 152 -23.60 -23.45 -8.03
C HIS A 152 -22.61 -22.66 -7.17
N PRO A 153 -21.63 -21.92 -7.75
CA PRO A 153 -20.58 -21.25 -6.97
C PRO A 153 -21.07 -20.18 -5.96
N GLN A 154 -22.30 -19.69 -6.09
CA GLN A 154 -22.89 -18.77 -5.10
C GLN A 154 -23.28 -19.48 -3.79
N ASP A 155 -23.70 -20.73 -3.88
CA ASP A 155 -24.09 -21.60 -2.76
C ASP A 155 -23.05 -22.71 -2.56
N LEU A 156 -21.78 -22.39 -2.86
CA LEU A 156 -20.67 -23.35 -2.99
C LEU A 156 -20.67 -24.37 -1.84
N LEU A 157 -20.92 -25.62 -2.22
CA LEU A 157 -20.84 -26.78 -1.35
C LEU A 157 -19.43 -27.35 -1.40
N ASP A 158 -18.97 -27.67 -2.62
CA ASP A 158 -17.60 -28.13 -2.88
C ASP A 158 -16.88 -27.22 -3.87
N GLY A 159 -15.69 -26.81 -3.47
CA GLY A 159 -14.86 -25.96 -4.28
C GLY A 159 -13.96 -25.07 -3.45
N VAL A 160 -13.35 -24.12 -4.12
CA VAL A 160 -12.39 -23.20 -3.51
C VAL A 160 -12.94 -21.78 -3.53
N VAL A 161 -12.73 -21.07 -2.43
CA VAL A 161 -12.91 -19.62 -2.34
C VAL A 161 -11.53 -18.96 -2.28
N ILE A 162 -11.24 -18.09 -3.25
CA ILE A 162 -10.05 -17.25 -3.27
C ILE A 162 -10.47 -15.84 -2.84
N SER A 163 -9.99 -15.40 -1.67
CA SER A 163 -10.18 -14.04 -1.19
C SER A 163 -8.97 -13.20 -1.52
N LEU A 164 -9.17 -12.02 -2.11
CA LEU A 164 -8.14 -11.07 -2.52
C LEU A 164 -8.38 -9.71 -1.87
N ARG A 165 -7.30 -9.00 -1.50
CA ARG A 165 -7.32 -7.64 -0.94
C ARG A 165 -6.12 -6.84 -1.39
N ASP A 166 -6.30 -5.52 -1.47
CA ASP A 166 -5.20 -4.59 -1.51
C ASP A 166 -4.74 -4.25 -0.07
N PRO A 167 -3.54 -4.67 0.37
CA PRO A 167 -3.06 -4.45 1.74
C PRO A 167 -2.83 -2.96 2.07
N GLN A 168 -2.53 -2.14 1.06
CA GLN A 168 -2.35 -0.70 1.24
C GLN A 168 -3.71 0.01 1.37
N LEU A 169 -4.75 -0.49 0.71
CA LEU A 169 -6.11 0.00 0.91
C LEU A 169 -6.59 -0.29 2.34
N ASP A 170 -6.33 -1.48 2.87
CA ASP A 170 -6.65 -1.82 4.26
C ASP A 170 -5.96 -0.87 5.26
N THR A 171 -4.70 -0.53 4.99
CA THR A 171 -3.92 0.43 5.80
C THR A 171 -4.52 1.84 5.72
N LEU A 172 -4.85 2.29 4.51
CA LEU A 172 -5.49 3.58 4.29
C LEU A 172 -6.84 3.65 5.01
N LEU A 173 -7.73 2.69 4.82
CA LEU A 173 -9.05 2.64 5.46
C LEU A 173 -8.96 2.60 6.99
N SER A 174 -7.94 1.94 7.54
CA SER A 174 -7.69 1.90 8.99
C SER A 174 -7.19 3.23 9.56
N SER A 175 -6.59 4.09 8.72
CA SER A 175 -6.18 5.44 9.10
C SER A 175 -7.32 6.47 9.08
N LEU A 176 -8.42 6.15 8.39
CA LEU A 176 -9.57 7.03 8.27
C LEU A 176 -10.44 7.02 9.55
N PRO A 177 -11.16 8.13 9.84
CA PRO A 177 -12.18 8.14 10.88
C PRO A 177 -13.21 7.03 10.67
N GLU A 178 -13.65 6.40 11.78
CA GLU A 178 -14.53 5.24 11.72
C GLU A 178 -15.85 5.50 10.97
N SER A 179 -16.46 6.66 11.16
CA SER A 179 -17.67 7.07 10.46
C SER A 179 -17.49 7.15 8.95
N MET A 180 -16.34 7.68 8.49
CA MET A 180 -16.00 7.79 7.08
C MET A 180 -15.82 6.40 6.49
N ARG A 181 -15.07 5.53 7.17
CA ARG A 181 -14.90 4.13 6.77
C ARG A 181 -16.25 3.42 6.63
N ARG A 182 -17.20 3.64 7.55
CA ARG A 182 -18.56 3.08 7.47
C ARG A 182 -19.38 3.68 6.32
N ALA A 183 -19.26 4.99 6.08
CA ALA A 183 -20.00 5.69 5.03
C ALA A 183 -19.52 5.32 3.62
N LEU A 184 -18.24 5.01 3.47
CA LEU A 184 -17.66 4.61 2.19
C LEU A 184 -18.14 3.21 1.72
N ASP A 185 -18.66 2.36 2.64
CA ASP A 185 -19.04 0.95 2.39
C ASP A 185 -18.04 0.20 1.49
N MET A 186 -16.76 0.57 1.62
CA MET A 186 -15.70 0.03 0.80
C MET A 186 -15.32 -1.34 1.34
N ARG A 187 -15.69 -2.36 0.57
CA ARG A 187 -15.21 -3.72 0.79
C ARG A 187 -13.78 -3.80 0.25
N ALA A 188 -12.84 -4.00 1.15
CA ALA A 188 -11.44 -4.18 0.79
C ALA A 188 -11.17 -5.55 0.16
N ASP A 189 -12.07 -6.52 0.36
CA ASP A 189 -11.99 -7.85 -0.25
C ASP A 189 -12.89 -8.07 -1.45
N ALA A 190 -12.33 -8.83 -2.39
CA ALA A 190 -13.07 -9.68 -3.29
C ALA A 190 -12.99 -11.12 -2.79
N ALA A 191 -14.07 -11.89 -2.92
CA ALA A 191 -14.08 -13.32 -2.65
C ALA A 191 -14.69 -14.04 -3.85
N ILE A 192 -13.90 -14.91 -4.47
CA ILE A 192 -14.22 -15.57 -5.74
C ILE A 192 -14.37 -17.05 -5.47
N ALA A 193 -15.55 -17.59 -5.74
CA ALA A 193 -15.85 -19.01 -5.63
C ALA A 193 -15.61 -19.72 -6.95
N ILE A 194 -14.91 -20.85 -6.90
CA ILE A 194 -14.62 -21.74 -8.01
C ILE A 194 -15.07 -23.15 -7.61
N ASN A 195 -16.08 -23.71 -8.27
CA ASN A 195 -16.48 -25.09 -7.99
C ASN A 195 -15.55 -26.11 -8.69
N ALA A 196 -15.71 -27.39 -8.37
CA ALA A 196 -14.92 -28.47 -8.97
C ALA A 196 -15.03 -28.56 -10.51
N PHE A 197 -16.05 -27.91 -11.10
CA PHE A 197 -16.33 -27.90 -12.53
C PHE A 197 -15.87 -26.62 -13.24
N GLY A 198 -15.16 -25.73 -12.53
CA GLY A 198 -14.58 -24.50 -13.09
C GLY A 198 -15.56 -23.35 -13.28
N GLN A 199 -16.75 -23.44 -12.70
CA GLN A 199 -17.69 -22.33 -12.69
C GLN A 199 -17.25 -21.29 -11.65
N LEU A 200 -17.41 -20.01 -12.01
CA LEU A 200 -16.97 -18.86 -11.24
C LEU A 200 -18.14 -18.00 -10.78
N ALA A 201 -18.08 -17.50 -9.53
CA ALA A 201 -18.94 -16.43 -9.07
C ALA A 201 -18.27 -15.61 -7.96
N ASN A 202 -18.82 -14.43 -7.66
CA ASN A 202 -18.54 -13.79 -6.37
C ASN A 202 -19.16 -14.63 -5.25
N TYR A 203 -18.36 -15.03 -4.28
CA TYR A 203 -18.80 -15.84 -3.15
C TYR A 203 -19.74 -15.05 -2.24
N ARG A 204 -20.93 -15.62 -1.96
CA ARG A 204 -21.96 -15.03 -1.09
C ARG A 204 -22.33 -13.59 -1.45
N SER A 205 -22.30 -13.26 -2.74
CA SER A 205 -22.69 -11.96 -3.28
C SER A 205 -23.72 -12.15 -4.39
N SER A 206 -24.74 -11.27 -4.41
CA SER A 206 -25.69 -11.20 -5.52
C SER A 206 -25.12 -10.45 -6.73
N THR A 207 -24.00 -9.75 -6.57
CA THR A 207 -23.34 -9.02 -7.66
C THR A 207 -22.57 -10.01 -8.53
N PRO A 208 -22.83 -10.07 -9.85
CA PRO A 208 -22.08 -10.95 -10.75
C PRO A 208 -20.61 -10.53 -10.82
N LEU A 209 -19.73 -11.51 -11.06
CA LEU A 209 -18.32 -11.24 -11.29
C LEU A 209 -18.17 -10.50 -12.65
N PRO A 210 -17.39 -9.40 -12.73
CA PRO A 210 -17.19 -8.71 -14.00
C PRO A 210 -16.60 -9.63 -15.07
N GLU A 211 -16.97 -9.41 -16.33
CA GLU A 211 -16.46 -10.20 -17.44
C GLU A 211 -14.93 -10.08 -17.55
N GLY A 212 -14.25 -11.24 -17.65
CA GLY A 212 -12.80 -11.33 -17.72
C GLY A 212 -12.07 -10.99 -16.41
N ALA A 213 -12.76 -10.73 -15.30
CA ALA A 213 -12.12 -10.49 -14.01
C ALA A 213 -11.48 -11.76 -13.42
N ALA A 214 -12.02 -12.93 -13.77
CA ALA A 214 -11.38 -14.20 -13.51
C ALA A 214 -11.63 -15.18 -14.66
N LEU A 215 -10.66 -16.08 -14.84
CA LEU A 215 -10.74 -17.25 -15.71
C LEU A 215 -10.32 -18.45 -14.87
N ALA A 216 -10.98 -19.59 -15.07
CA ALA A 216 -10.61 -20.82 -14.40
C ALA A 216 -10.84 -22.02 -15.30
N SER A 217 -9.99 -23.03 -15.14
CA SER A 217 -10.15 -24.35 -15.70
C SER A 217 -9.99 -25.37 -14.59
N THR A 218 -10.71 -26.49 -14.71
CA THR A 218 -10.56 -27.61 -13.78
C THR A 218 -10.31 -28.91 -14.50
N ARG A 219 -9.61 -29.81 -13.80
CA ARG A 219 -9.32 -31.15 -14.30
C ARG A 219 -9.52 -32.16 -13.17
N PRO A 220 -10.34 -33.20 -13.35
CA PRO A 220 -10.47 -34.25 -12.35
C PRO A 220 -9.15 -35.03 -12.21
N THR A 221 -8.85 -35.45 -11.00
CA THR A 221 -7.70 -36.29 -10.66
C THR A 221 -8.17 -37.54 -9.91
N GLN A 222 -7.23 -38.43 -9.59
CA GLN A 222 -7.53 -39.58 -8.75
C GLN A 222 -7.72 -39.10 -7.31
N GLY A 223 -8.97 -39.08 -6.83
CA GLY A 223 -9.32 -38.66 -5.46
C GLY A 223 -9.44 -37.16 -5.28
N GLY A 224 -9.86 -36.43 -6.32
CA GLY A 224 -10.13 -34.99 -6.24
C GLY A 224 -10.08 -34.30 -7.61
N TYR A 225 -9.60 -33.07 -7.63
CA TYR A 225 -9.54 -32.23 -8.82
C TYR A 225 -8.43 -31.17 -8.72
N VAL A 226 -8.06 -30.61 -9.86
CA VAL A 226 -7.14 -29.48 -9.96
C VAL A 226 -7.90 -28.26 -10.46
N ILE A 227 -7.62 -27.10 -9.89
CA ILE A 227 -8.03 -25.79 -10.38
C ILE A 227 -6.79 -25.03 -10.84
N GLU A 228 -6.86 -24.46 -12.03
CA GLU A 228 -5.99 -23.39 -12.48
C GLU A 228 -6.84 -22.14 -12.71
N ALA A 229 -6.44 -21.01 -12.12
CA ALA A 229 -7.16 -19.76 -12.22
C ALA A 229 -6.24 -18.58 -12.55
N ALA A 230 -6.77 -17.62 -13.29
CA ALA A 230 -6.18 -16.31 -13.52
C ALA A 230 -7.15 -15.23 -13.02
N LEU A 231 -6.68 -14.34 -12.15
CA LEU A 231 -7.45 -13.32 -11.47
C LEU A 231 -6.89 -11.95 -11.87
N ALA A 232 -7.68 -11.16 -12.59
CA ALA A 232 -7.27 -9.83 -13.03
C ALA A 232 -7.48 -8.80 -11.91
N LEU A 233 -6.87 -7.62 -12.05
CA LEU A 233 -7.09 -6.49 -11.14
C LEU A 233 -8.58 -6.13 -11.03
N GLU A 234 -9.37 -6.32 -12.09
CA GLU A 234 -10.81 -6.05 -12.11
C GLU A 234 -11.64 -6.97 -11.19
N ALA A 235 -11.05 -8.02 -10.64
CA ALA A 235 -11.70 -8.81 -9.60
C ALA A 235 -11.87 -8.02 -8.30
N LEU A 236 -10.99 -7.04 -8.04
CA LEU A 236 -11.07 -6.18 -6.86
C LEU A 236 -12.06 -5.03 -7.10
N PRO A 237 -13.00 -4.76 -6.17
CA PRO A 237 -13.91 -3.64 -6.29
C PRO A 237 -13.20 -2.29 -6.08
N TYR A 238 -12.19 -2.28 -5.21
CA TYR A 238 -11.42 -1.10 -4.83
C TYR A 238 -9.94 -1.43 -4.67
N ILE A 239 -9.08 -0.48 -5.06
CA ILE A 239 -7.63 -0.50 -4.80
C ILE A 239 -7.13 0.92 -4.52
N THR A 240 -6.00 1.06 -3.84
CA THR A 240 -5.40 2.37 -3.53
C THR A 240 -4.54 2.91 -4.66
N THR A 241 -3.84 2.04 -5.40
CA THR A 241 -2.82 2.45 -6.37
C THR A 241 -2.85 1.62 -7.65
N MET A 242 -2.33 2.20 -8.73
CA MET A 242 -2.06 1.53 -10.00
C MET A 242 -0.67 1.95 -10.51
N PRO A 243 0.23 1.00 -10.84
CA PRO A 243 0.11 -0.46 -10.68
C PRO A 243 0.00 -0.93 -9.22
N LEU A 244 -0.69 -2.05 -9.00
CA LEU A 244 -0.78 -2.70 -7.69
C LEU A 244 0.41 -3.63 -7.49
N ASN A 245 1.34 -3.29 -6.60
CA ASN A 245 2.61 -4.02 -6.41
C ASN A 245 2.49 -5.27 -5.52
N GLU A 246 1.46 -5.31 -4.67
CA GLU A 246 1.26 -6.36 -3.67
C GLU A 246 -0.22 -6.74 -3.64
N ILE A 247 -0.49 -8.03 -3.47
CA ILE A 247 -1.84 -8.55 -3.24
C ILE A 247 -1.85 -9.38 -1.96
N ALA A 248 -2.82 -9.13 -1.09
CA ALA A 248 -3.11 -10.00 0.03
C ALA A 248 -4.12 -11.06 -0.43
N PHE A 249 -3.82 -12.35 -0.24
CA PHE A 249 -4.69 -13.43 -0.68
C PHE A 249 -4.88 -14.51 0.39
N ARG A 250 -6.00 -15.22 0.29
CA ARG A 250 -6.35 -16.38 1.10
C ARG A 250 -7.13 -17.38 0.25
N ILE A 251 -6.86 -18.66 0.48
CA ILE A 251 -7.54 -19.79 -0.16
C ILE A 251 -8.24 -20.62 0.91
N ASP A 252 -9.54 -20.81 0.73
CA ASP A 252 -10.39 -21.68 1.54
C ASP A 252 -10.96 -22.81 0.66
N LEU A 253 -10.87 -24.05 1.13
CA LEU A 253 -11.55 -25.22 0.57
C LEU A 253 -12.85 -25.46 1.33
N LEU A 254 -13.97 -25.50 0.62
CA LEU A 254 -15.28 -25.88 1.13
C LEU A 254 -15.60 -27.29 0.64
N ASP A 255 -16.23 -28.08 1.51
CA ASP A 255 -16.42 -29.51 1.27
C ASP A 255 -17.66 -30.06 2.00
N THR A 256 -18.43 -30.92 1.32
CA THR A 256 -19.58 -31.69 1.81
C THR A 256 -19.68 -33.06 1.17
N ASP A 257 -19.98 -34.07 1.99
CA ASP A 257 -20.26 -35.42 1.48
C ASP A 257 -21.76 -35.63 1.18
N ASP A 258 -22.61 -34.66 1.51
CA ASP A 258 -24.07 -34.75 1.40
C ASP A 258 -24.59 -33.93 0.21
N PRO A 259 -25.02 -34.56 -0.89
CA PRO A 259 -25.56 -33.85 -2.05
C PRO A 259 -26.90 -33.14 -1.76
N ALA A 260 -27.55 -33.42 -0.62
CA ALA A 260 -28.74 -32.70 -0.16
C ALA A 260 -28.41 -31.54 0.81
N ALA A 261 -27.12 -31.30 1.09
CA ALA A 261 -26.71 -30.21 1.95
C ALA A 261 -27.09 -28.85 1.36
N THR A 262 -27.32 -27.88 2.25
CA THR A 262 -27.59 -26.47 1.89
C THR A 262 -26.42 -25.56 2.24
N ARG A 263 -25.34 -26.13 2.78
CA ARG A 263 -24.09 -25.49 3.17
C ARG A 263 -23.00 -26.57 3.24
N HIS A 264 -21.75 -26.18 3.04
CA HIS A 264 -20.61 -27.05 3.29
C HIS A 264 -20.59 -27.57 4.73
N GLU A 265 -20.02 -28.74 4.94
CA GLU A 265 -19.85 -29.34 6.27
C GLU A 265 -18.46 -29.07 6.86
N LYS A 266 -17.47 -28.92 5.99
CA LYS A 266 -16.07 -28.77 6.29
C LYS A 266 -15.55 -27.52 5.59
N GLN A 267 -14.73 -26.75 6.31
CA GLN A 267 -13.97 -25.63 5.73
C GLN A 267 -12.51 -25.76 6.15
N LEU A 268 -11.62 -25.84 5.17
CA LEU A 268 -10.18 -25.79 5.37
C LEU A 268 -9.64 -24.45 4.87
N SER A 269 -8.72 -23.85 5.60
CA SER A 269 -8.08 -22.57 5.26
C SER A 269 -6.57 -22.72 5.21
N MET A 270 -5.93 -22.04 4.25
CA MET A 270 -4.47 -21.90 4.25
C MET A 270 -3.96 -21.15 5.48
N LEU A 271 -4.76 -20.23 6.02
CA LEU A 271 -4.46 -19.40 7.17
C LEU A 271 -5.63 -19.50 8.16
N PRO A 272 -5.68 -20.57 8.97
CA PRO A 272 -6.77 -20.82 9.91
C PRO A 272 -6.85 -19.73 10.98
N GLN A 273 -8.07 -19.40 11.37
CA GLN A 273 -8.38 -18.35 12.35
C GLN A 273 -9.29 -18.90 13.45
N THR A 274 -9.20 -18.34 14.66
CA THR A 274 -10.25 -18.56 15.66
C THR A 274 -11.47 -17.68 15.33
N ARG A 275 -12.64 -18.02 15.87
CA ARG A 275 -13.91 -17.37 15.50
C ARG A 275 -13.96 -15.87 15.80
N ASP A 276 -13.07 -15.38 16.68
CA ASP A 276 -13.03 -13.99 17.15
C ASP A 276 -11.93 -13.14 16.48
N ASP A 277 -11.07 -13.73 15.65
CA ASP A 277 -9.96 -13.03 15.00
C ASP A 277 -10.34 -12.51 13.60
N ALA A 278 -9.75 -11.37 13.20
CA ALA A 278 -9.85 -10.87 11.83
C ALA A 278 -9.19 -11.85 10.84
N PRO A 279 -9.71 -11.97 9.60
CA PRO A 279 -9.16 -12.88 8.63
C PRO A 279 -7.72 -12.54 8.25
N ARG A 280 -6.88 -13.59 8.24
CA ARG A 280 -5.47 -13.53 7.88
C ARG A 280 -5.29 -13.77 6.38
N PHE A 281 -4.34 -13.06 5.78
CA PHE A 281 -3.97 -13.12 4.37
C PHE A 281 -2.46 -13.32 4.24
N ALA A 282 -2.03 -14.03 3.21
CA ALA A 282 -0.65 -14.05 2.75
C ALA A 282 -0.44 -12.87 1.80
N ILE A 283 0.74 -12.25 1.80
CA ILE A 283 1.09 -11.15 0.89
C ILE A 283 1.96 -11.72 -0.24
N TYR A 284 1.59 -11.41 -1.48
CA TYR A 284 2.35 -11.76 -2.67
C TYR A 284 2.73 -10.51 -3.44
N GLU A 285 4.01 -10.39 -3.81
CA GLU A 285 4.52 -9.30 -4.65
C GLU A 285 4.25 -9.60 -6.12
N THR A 286 3.37 -8.82 -6.74
CA THR A 286 2.93 -9.03 -8.14
C THR A 286 3.95 -8.49 -9.15
N GLY A 287 4.87 -7.62 -8.72
CA GLY A 287 5.76 -6.89 -9.62
C GLY A 287 5.11 -5.70 -10.35
N GLY A 288 3.84 -5.40 -10.06
CA GLY A 288 3.10 -4.26 -10.61
C GLY A 288 1.95 -4.67 -11.52
N LEU A 289 0.87 -5.16 -10.92
CA LEU A 289 -0.37 -5.55 -11.62
C LEU A 289 -1.09 -4.30 -12.17
N LEU A 290 -1.37 -4.31 -13.46
CA LEU A 290 -1.99 -3.21 -14.21
C LEU A 290 -3.46 -3.51 -14.54
N PRO A 291 -4.29 -2.45 -14.72
CA PRO A 291 -5.63 -2.62 -15.23
C PRO A 291 -5.60 -3.04 -16.71
N ARG A 292 -6.64 -3.75 -17.16
CA ARG A 292 -6.84 -4.10 -18.58
C ARG A 292 -7.80 -3.15 -19.30
N VAL A 293 -8.32 -2.17 -18.57
CA VAL A 293 -9.19 -1.10 -19.08
C VAL A 293 -8.65 0.22 -18.58
N ALA A 294 -8.42 1.15 -19.51
CA ALA A 294 -7.99 2.51 -19.19
C ALA A 294 -8.83 3.14 -18.07
N PRO A 295 -8.19 3.85 -17.12
CA PRO A 295 -8.93 4.66 -16.17
C PRO A 295 -9.66 5.81 -16.87
N THR A 296 -10.91 6.03 -16.48
CA THR A 296 -11.77 7.11 -16.99
C THR A 296 -11.43 8.46 -16.34
N GLN A 297 -10.99 8.45 -15.09
CA GLN A 297 -10.57 9.62 -14.31
C GLN A 297 -9.47 9.21 -13.34
N GLY A 298 -8.34 9.90 -13.44
CA GLY A 298 -7.18 9.73 -12.55
C GLY A 298 -7.32 10.49 -11.25
N PRO A 299 -6.39 10.27 -10.31
CA PRO A 299 -6.39 11.01 -9.06
C PRO A 299 -6.13 12.50 -9.33
N PRO A 300 -6.64 13.40 -8.47
CA PRO A 300 -6.37 14.84 -8.60
C PRO A 300 -4.89 15.20 -8.41
N ARG A 301 -4.08 14.26 -7.89
CA ARG A 301 -2.64 14.32 -7.64
C ARG A 301 -2.07 12.92 -7.38
N PHE A 302 -0.81 12.67 -7.70
CA PHE A 302 -0.11 11.37 -7.55
C PHE A 302 -0.30 10.64 -6.21
N ASP A 303 -0.47 11.37 -5.10
CA ASP A 303 -0.60 10.84 -3.74
C ASP A 303 -1.95 11.17 -3.09
N ALA A 304 -2.98 11.36 -3.91
CA ALA A 304 -4.31 11.73 -3.43
C ALA A 304 -4.85 10.70 -2.42
N LEU A 305 -5.46 11.18 -1.34
CA LEU A 305 -6.19 10.31 -0.41
C LEU A 305 -7.49 9.88 -1.08
N GLY A 306 -7.59 8.61 -1.42
CA GLY A 306 -8.74 8.05 -2.11
C GLY A 306 -8.52 6.60 -2.48
N ALA A 307 -9.41 6.09 -3.32
CA ALA A 307 -9.25 4.77 -3.89
C ALA A 307 -9.78 4.74 -5.31
N TRP A 308 -9.16 3.91 -6.14
CA TRP A 308 -9.71 3.52 -7.41
C TRP A 308 -10.89 2.59 -7.19
N ARG A 309 -11.98 2.87 -7.88
CA ARG A 309 -13.18 2.05 -7.91
C ARG A 309 -13.36 1.45 -9.29
N ARG A 310 -13.66 0.16 -9.36
CA ARG A 310 -14.11 -0.49 -10.59
C ARG A 310 -15.58 -0.17 -10.85
N SER A 311 -15.89 0.40 -12.00
CA SER A 311 -17.25 0.65 -12.51
C SER A 311 -17.42 -0.02 -13.87
N GLU A 312 -18.64 -0.19 -14.38
CA GLU A 312 -18.88 -0.78 -15.72
C GLU A 312 -18.07 -0.12 -16.85
N GLN A 313 -17.81 1.19 -16.74
CA GLN A 313 -17.12 2.00 -17.75
C GLN A 313 -15.58 1.97 -17.64
N GLY A 314 -15.05 1.30 -16.62
CA GLY A 314 -13.62 1.25 -16.31
C GLY A 314 -13.31 1.70 -14.89
N TRP A 315 -12.08 2.09 -14.67
CA TRP A 315 -11.61 2.54 -13.36
C TRP A 315 -11.82 4.04 -13.17
N SER A 316 -12.24 4.44 -11.97
CA SER A 316 -12.38 5.86 -11.61
C SER A 316 -11.79 6.09 -10.22
N PHE A 317 -10.95 7.10 -10.06
CA PHE A 317 -10.45 7.48 -8.74
C PHE A 317 -11.51 8.23 -7.95
N GLN A 318 -11.84 7.73 -6.75
CA GLN A 318 -12.73 8.38 -5.80
C GLN A 318 -11.90 9.05 -4.69
N PRO A 319 -11.72 10.38 -4.72
CA PRO A 319 -11.03 11.10 -3.66
C PRO A 319 -11.87 11.13 -2.38
N PHE A 320 -11.20 10.94 -1.26
CA PHE A 320 -11.72 11.17 0.10
C PHE A 320 -11.42 12.59 0.58
N GLU A 321 -10.41 13.19 -0.01
CA GLU A 321 -9.99 14.55 0.28
C GLU A 321 -10.75 15.59 -0.54
N TYR A 322 -10.85 16.79 0.01
CA TYR A 322 -11.30 17.96 -0.71
C TYR A 322 -10.29 18.32 -1.82
N ILE A 323 -10.79 18.45 -3.04
CA ILE A 323 -10.00 18.87 -4.20
C ILE A 323 -10.10 20.40 -4.32
N PRO A 324 -8.97 21.13 -4.30
CA PRO A 324 -8.97 22.56 -4.52
C PRO A 324 -9.59 22.94 -5.87
N GLN A 325 -10.58 23.82 -5.86
CA GLN A 325 -11.29 24.23 -7.08
C GLN A 325 -10.40 25.07 -8.01
N HIS A 326 -9.55 25.95 -7.47
CA HIS A 326 -8.77 26.91 -8.26
C HIS A 326 -7.38 26.43 -8.63
N TRP A 327 -6.85 25.44 -7.92
CA TRP A 327 -5.47 25.01 -8.02
C TRP A 327 -5.39 23.58 -8.52
N LYS A 328 -4.40 23.29 -9.38
CA LYS A 328 -4.01 21.92 -9.75
C LYS A 328 -2.54 21.73 -9.40
N VAL A 329 -2.15 20.52 -9.01
CA VAL A 329 -0.73 20.20 -8.79
C VAL A 329 -0.03 19.99 -10.14
N LEU A 330 1.25 20.35 -10.22
CA LEU A 330 2.12 20.00 -11.35
C LEU A 330 3.07 18.88 -10.91
N GLU A 331 3.06 17.76 -11.64
CA GLU A 331 3.81 16.56 -11.25
C GLU A 331 5.21 16.46 -11.87
N ASP A 332 5.41 17.04 -13.05
CA ASP A 332 6.73 17.11 -13.68
C ASP A 332 7.52 18.31 -13.17
N LEU A 333 8.05 18.18 -11.96
CA LEU A 333 8.86 19.21 -11.33
C LEU A 333 10.18 19.47 -12.09
N ARG A 334 10.67 18.53 -12.91
CA ARG A 334 11.88 18.75 -13.73
C ARG A 334 11.57 19.69 -14.89
N GLN A 335 10.46 19.45 -15.58
CA GLN A 335 9.98 20.35 -16.62
C GLN A 335 9.72 21.75 -16.06
N VAL A 336 9.03 21.84 -14.91
CA VAL A 336 8.76 23.12 -14.26
C VAL A 336 10.06 23.83 -13.88
N ALA A 337 11.05 23.13 -13.32
CA ALA A 337 12.34 23.71 -12.96
C ALA A 337 13.08 24.29 -14.19
N GLY A 338 12.97 23.63 -15.36
CA GLY A 338 13.53 24.13 -16.62
C GLY A 338 12.82 25.37 -17.19
N GLN A 339 11.59 25.65 -16.74
CA GLN A 339 10.79 26.80 -17.18
C GLN A 339 10.98 28.06 -16.31
N VAL A 340 11.69 27.96 -15.18
CA VAL A 340 11.94 29.12 -14.31
C VAL A 340 13.11 29.94 -14.86
N VAL A 341 12.83 31.12 -15.41
CA VAL A 341 13.83 31.99 -16.07
C VAL A 341 14.59 32.88 -15.11
N ASP A 342 13.94 33.31 -14.03
CA ASP A 342 14.52 34.21 -13.05
C ASP A 342 14.27 33.66 -11.64
N LYS A 343 15.37 33.53 -10.90
CA LYS A 343 15.42 32.99 -9.56
C LYS A 343 15.42 34.09 -8.50
N GLU A 344 15.65 35.35 -8.85
CA GLU A 344 15.35 36.45 -7.93
C GLU A 344 13.82 36.53 -7.80
N PRO A 345 13.23 36.70 -6.60
CA PRO A 345 13.77 37.07 -5.29
C PRO A 345 14.09 35.89 -4.31
N LEU A 346 14.43 34.69 -4.79
CA LEU A 346 14.78 33.59 -3.88
C LEU A 346 15.98 33.97 -2.98
N PRO A 347 16.06 33.42 -1.75
CA PRO A 347 17.19 33.64 -0.87
C PRO A 347 18.52 33.25 -1.54
N GLU A 348 19.61 33.91 -1.12
CA GLU A 348 20.96 33.70 -1.71
C GLU A 348 21.38 32.22 -1.69
N ILE A 349 20.94 31.46 -0.69
CA ILE A 349 21.21 30.01 -0.57
C ILE A 349 20.67 29.23 -1.77
N CYS A 350 19.64 29.71 -2.46
CA CYS A 350 19.08 29.08 -3.66
C CYS A 350 19.90 29.34 -4.94
N THR A 351 20.82 30.31 -4.88
CA THR A 351 21.58 30.81 -6.04
C THR A 351 23.10 30.63 -5.92
N GLY A 352 23.59 30.11 -4.78
CA GLY A 352 25.01 29.86 -4.53
C GLY A 352 25.61 28.75 -5.39
N ALA A 353 26.92 28.83 -5.67
CA ALA A 353 27.63 27.87 -6.53
C ALA A 353 27.78 26.47 -5.92
N ASP A 354 27.70 26.34 -4.60
CA ASP A 354 27.78 25.10 -3.81
C ASP A 354 26.40 24.64 -3.29
N ARG A 355 25.33 25.16 -3.90
CA ARG A 355 23.95 24.97 -3.45
C ARG A 355 23.09 24.38 -4.54
N GLU A 356 22.10 23.60 -4.13
CA GLU A 356 21.07 23.05 -5.00
C GLU A 356 19.69 23.56 -4.61
N MET A 357 18.86 23.72 -5.62
CA MET A 357 17.46 24.10 -5.51
C MET A 357 16.60 22.92 -5.98
N TRP A 358 15.70 22.49 -5.11
CA TRP A 358 14.76 21.42 -5.36
C TRP A 358 13.34 21.96 -5.29
N LEU A 359 12.56 21.78 -6.35
CA LEU A 359 11.11 21.96 -6.25
C LEU A 359 10.56 20.77 -5.47
N VAL A 360 9.93 21.05 -4.33
CA VAL A 360 9.26 20.04 -3.51
C VAL A 360 7.88 19.77 -4.08
N GLU A 361 7.13 20.85 -4.34
CA GLU A 361 5.77 20.76 -4.85
C GLU A 361 5.38 22.06 -5.55
N VAL A 362 4.56 21.98 -6.61
CA VAL A 362 4.10 23.16 -7.35
C VAL A 362 2.61 23.04 -7.65
N TYR A 363 1.87 24.11 -7.37
CA TYR A 363 0.50 24.28 -7.84
C TYR A 363 0.45 25.33 -8.95
N GLU A 364 -0.41 25.10 -9.94
CA GLU A 364 -0.77 26.07 -10.98
C GLU A 364 -2.25 26.41 -10.80
N ASP A 365 -2.60 27.69 -10.90
CA ASP A 365 -4.00 28.07 -10.97
C ASP A 365 -4.61 27.55 -12.28
N ARG A 366 -5.89 27.17 -12.27
CA ARG A 366 -6.53 26.66 -13.50
C ARG A 366 -6.58 27.68 -14.64
N GLY A 367 -6.41 28.96 -14.34
CA GLY A 367 -6.29 30.04 -15.32
C GLY A 367 -4.89 30.22 -15.91
N ARG A 368 -3.87 29.50 -15.40
CA ARG A 368 -2.44 29.61 -15.79
C ARG A 368 -1.85 31.01 -15.62
N ASN A 369 -2.37 31.79 -14.68
CA ASN A 369 -1.87 33.14 -14.35
C ASN A 369 -0.84 33.13 -13.21
N ASN A 370 -0.85 32.11 -12.34
CA ASN A 370 0.05 32.02 -11.21
C ASN A 370 0.44 30.56 -10.95
N ARG A 371 1.69 30.36 -10.54
CA ARG A 371 2.13 29.12 -9.89
C ARG A 371 2.59 29.44 -8.48
N VAL A 372 2.38 28.50 -7.58
CA VAL A 372 2.93 28.56 -6.24
C VAL A 372 3.79 27.33 -6.03
N ALA A 373 5.04 27.53 -5.66
CA ALA A 373 6.02 26.48 -5.44
C ALA A 373 6.47 26.45 -3.98
N LEU A 374 6.67 25.24 -3.47
CA LEU A 374 7.48 24.98 -2.30
C LEU A 374 8.87 24.56 -2.78
N VAL A 375 9.89 25.30 -2.37
CA VAL A 375 11.27 25.17 -2.85
C VAL A 375 12.17 24.85 -1.67
N LEU A 376 13.01 23.83 -1.81
CA LEU A 376 14.01 23.46 -0.82
C LEU A 376 15.40 23.78 -1.38
N CYS A 377 16.10 24.69 -0.73
CA CYS A 377 17.42 25.14 -1.15
C CYS A 377 18.45 24.77 -0.09
N GLY A 378 19.57 24.16 -0.47
CA GLY A 378 20.57 23.79 0.54
C GLY A 378 21.92 23.37 -0.01
N SER A 379 22.86 23.11 0.90
CA SER A 379 24.19 22.58 0.57
C SER A 379 24.10 21.23 -0.14
N VAL A 380 24.90 21.06 -1.20
CA VAL A 380 25.05 19.76 -1.86
C VAL A 380 25.84 18.80 -0.96
N PRO A 381 25.37 17.57 -0.72
CA PRO A 381 26.15 16.57 0.01
C PRO A 381 27.42 16.21 -0.76
N THR A 382 28.52 16.00 -0.04
CA THR A 382 29.80 15.59 -0.64
C THR A 382 29.97 14.08 -0.59
N SER A 383 31.05 13.53 -1.15
CA SER A 383 31.37 12.10 -1.02
C SER A 383 31.53 11.62 0.43
N GLY A 384 31.78 12.54 1.37
CA GLY A 384 31.82 12.25 2.81
C GLY A 384 30.47 12.40 3.53
N GLY A 385 29.38 12.60 2.78
CA GLY A 385 28.05 12.93 3.29
C GLY A 385 27.84 14.43 3.46
N CYS A 386 26.80 14.76 4.22
CA CYS A 386 26.44 16.13 4.54
C CYS A 386 27.42 16.79 5.53
N ALA A 387 27.98 17.95 5.16
CA ALA A 387 28.96 18.66 5.98
C ALA A 387 28.34 19.22 7.27
N GLU A 388 29.13 19.32 8.36
CA GLU A 388 28.65 19.83 9.66
C GLU A 388 28.11 21.27 9.63
N SER A 389 28.57 22.06 8.65
CA SER A 389 28.14 23.44 8.41
C SER A 389 27.08 23.56 7.31
N ALA A 390 26.50 22.44 6.86
CA ALA A 390 25.49 22.45 5.82
C ALA A 390 24.21 23.12 6.32
N THR A 391 23.65 23.96 5.46
CA THR A 391 22.40 24.67 5.72
C THR A 391 21.40 24.41 4.60
N THR A 392 20.14 24.38 4.97
CA THR A 392 18.99 24.23 4.08
C THR A 392 17.89 25.21 4.50
N GLN A 393 17.21 25.82 3.54
CA GLN A 393 16.04 26.68 3.73
C GLN A 393 14.86 26.11 2.93
N LEU A 394 13.69 26.12 3.56
CA LEU A 394 12.42 25.83 2.90
C LEU A 394 11.73 27.16 2.57
N VAL A 395 11.36 27.35 1.31
CA VAL A 395 10.91 28.62 0.77
C VAL A 395 9.58 28.44 0.06
N TRP A 396 8.61 29.30 0.36
CA TRP A 396 7.41 29.46 -0.46
C TRP A 396 7.69 30.50 -1.54
N ALA A 397 7.27 30.22 -2.78
CA ALA A 397 7.53 31.09 -3.92
C ALA A 397 6.29 31.23 -4.82
N ASN A 398 5.95 32.47 -5.20
CA ASN A 398 4.94 32.77 -6.21
C ASN A 398 5.61 33.05 -7.55
N LEU A 399 5.12 32.40 -8.59
CA LEU A 399 5.58 32.55 -9.96
C LEU A 399 4.48 33.10 -10.85
N ARG A 400 4.86 33.95 -11.79
CA ARG A 400 3.97 34.47 -12.84
C ARG A 400 4.53 34.11 -14.22
N PRO A 401 3.65 33.91 -15.22
CA PRO A 401 4.10 33.69 -16.58
C PRO A 401 4.79 34.96 -17.09
N GLU A 402 5.95 34.81 -17.72
CA GLU A 402 6.66 35.90 -18.39
C GLU A 402 6.35 35.88 -19.89
N ASP A 403 6.48 34.69 -20.48
CA ASP A 403 6.00 34.33 -21.82
C ASP A 403 5.31 32.96 -21.72
N GLY A 404 4.50 32.53 -22.70
CA GLY A 404 3.55 31.39 -22.58
C GLY A 404 4.09 30.04 -22.08
N GLU A 405 5.42 29.88 -22.00
CA GLU A 405 6.12 28.70 -21.48
C GLU A 405 7.05 28.99 -20.29
N MET A 406 7.46 30.24 -20.07
CA MET A 406 8.47 30.62 -19.08
C MET A 406 7.86 31.33 -17.86
N TRP A 407 8.45 31.09 -16.69
CA TRP A 407 7.93 31.54 -15.41
C TRP A 407 8.97 32.30 -14.61
N ARG A 408 8.56 33.42 -14.02
CA ARG A 408 9.40 34.27 -13.18
C ARG A 408 8.93 34.20 -11.74
N ILE A 409 9.84 34.07 -10.80
CA ILE A 409 9.52 34.20 -9.37
C ILE A 409 9.30 35.69 -9.07
N THR A 410 8.17 36.01 -8.45
CA THR A 410 7.76 37.39 -8.17
C THR A 410 7.73 37.71 -6.68
N GLN A 411 7.63 36.69 -5.84
CA GLN A 411 7.61 36.81 -4.39
C GLN A 411 8.10 35.50 -3.77
N SER A 412 8.88 35.58 -2.70
CA SER A 412 9.25 34.42 -1.90
C SER A 412 9.53 34.80 -0.45
N PHE A 413 9.43 33.82 0.45
CA PHE A 413 9.85 33.95 1.85
C PHE A 413 10.14 32.57 2.46
N GLU A 414 10.97 32.58 3.49
CA GLU A 414 11.40 31.39 4.23
C GLU A 414 10.28 30.91 5.17
N ILE A 415 10.02 29.60 5.20
CA ILE A 415 9.00 28.97 6.04
C ILE A 415 9.45 28.83 7.49
N PHE A 416 10.75 28.65 7.71
CA PHE A 416 11.33 28.57 9.05
C PHE A 416 12.08 29.86 9.37
N GLU A 417 12.02 30.30 10.61
CA GLU A 417 12.75 31.50 11.07
C GLU A 417 14.28 31.33 11.05
N GLN A 418 14.76 30.09 11.08
CA GLN A 418 16.17 29.74 11.11
C GLN A 418 16.48 28.69 10.04
N ASP A 419 17.68 28.80 9.48
CA ASP A 419 18.25 27.78 8.61
C ASP A 419 18.26 26.41 9.29
N LEU A 420 17.89 25.40 8.51
CA LEU A 420 17.93 24.01 8.93
C LEU A 420 19.37 23.50 8.78
N ASN A 421 19.95 23.01 9.86
CA ASN A 421 21.32 22.47 9.88
C ASN A 421 21.37 21.06 9.27
N GLN A 422 21.20 20.98 7.96
CA GLN A 422 21.13 19.77 7.17
C GLN A 422 21.44 20.06 5.69
N CYS A 423 21.64 19.01 4.92
CA CYS A 423 21.49 19.04 3.47
C CYS A 423 20.02 18.77 3.13
N PRO A 424 19.54 19.02 1.89
CA PRO A 424 18.13 18.90 1.54
C PRO A 424 17.47 17.59 1.99
N PHE A 425 18.17 16.46 1.90
CA PHE A 425 17.62 15.13 2.22
C PHE A 425 18.47 14.33 3.21
N GLU A 426 19.52 14.91 3.77
CA GLU A 426 20.47 14.22 4.64
C GLU A 426 20.79 15.03 5.90
N PRO A 427 20.85 14.39 7.08
CA PRO A 427 21.23 15.08 8.30
C PRO A 427 22.70 15.48 8.27
N SER A 428 23.01 16.64 8.83
CA SER A 428 24.38 17.07 9.07
C SER A 428 24.93 16.44 10.35
N GLY A 429 25.62 15.30 10.22
CA GLY A 429 26.12 14.54 11.36
C GLY A 429 24.98 14.02 12.24
N ASP A 430 25.04 14.26 13.54
CA ASP A 430 24.04 13.84 14.52
C ASP A 430 23.03 14.97 14.84
N ARG A 431 22.59 15.69 13.80
CA ARG A 431 21.59 16.77 13.88
C ARG A 431 20.23 16.29 13.41
N PRO A 432 19.13 16.94 13.83
CA PRO A 432 17.79 16.61 13.35
C PRO A 432 17.69 16.74 11.82
N LEU A 433 16.91 15.85 11.20
CA LEU A 433 16.54 15.94 9.78
C LEU A 433 15.09 16.36 9.66
N PHE A 434 14.85 17.52 9.04
CA PHE A 434 13.54 17.92 8.56
C PHE A 434 13.33 17.42 7.13
N ARG A 435 12.14 16.90 6.85
CA ARG A 435 11.82 16.22 5.58
C ARG A 435 10.31 16.12 5.40
N ASP A 436 9.91 15.41 4.35
CA ASP A 436 8.51 15.05 4.10
C ASP A 436 7.63 16.31 4.01
N PHE A 437 8.17 17.34 3.35
CA PHE A 437 7.53 18.62 3.14
C PHE A 437 6.39 18.52 2.13
N SER A 438 5.28 19.23 2.38
CA SER A 438 4.18 19.33 1.41
C SER A 438 3.47 20.67 1.47
N LEU A 439 2.79 21.02 0.39
CA LEU A 439 2.03 22.25 0.24
C LEU A 439 0.55 21.93 -0.01
N LEU A 440 -0.35 22.66 0.65
CA LEU A 440 -1.79 22.49 0.53
C LEU A 440 -2.47 23.87 0.47
N PRO A 441 -3.18 24.21 -0.62
CA PRO A 441 -3.99 25.43 -0.65
C PRO A 441 -5.20 25.30 0.29
N LEU A 442 -5.43 26.31 1.12
CA LEU A 442 -6.58 26.39 2.03
C LEU A 442 -7.65 27.34 1.48
N ASN A 443 -7.99 27.18 0.19
CA ASN A 443 -8.94 28.05 -0.51
C ASN A 443 -10.38 27.98 0.02
N VAL A 444 -10.68 27.00 0.89
CA VAL A 444 -11.93 26.95 1.68
C VAL A 444 -11.99 28.02 2.77
N VAL A 445 -10.84 28.51 3.24
CA VAL A 445 -10.72 29.58 4.24
C VAL A 445 -10.49 30.91 3.53
N ASP A 446 -9.45 30.96 2.71
CA ASP A 446 -9.08 32.13 1.91
C ASP A 446 -8.24 31.69 0.71
N ALA A 447 -8.48 32.29 -0.46
CA ALA A 447 -7.81 31.94 -1.71
C ALA A 447 -6.27 32.07 -1.70
N SER A 448 -5.71 32.87 -0.79
CA SER A 448 -4.25 33.09 -0.66
C SER A 448 -3.62 32.36 0.53
N LEU A 449 -4.39 31.64 1.33
CA LEU A 449 -3.89 30.92 2.50
C LEU A 449 -3.37 29.53 2.10
N TRP A 450 -2.20 29.17 2.60
CA TRP A 450 -1.54 27.89 2.35
C TRP A 450 -1.16 27.20 3.66
N ALA A 451 -1.14 25.88 3.65
CA ALA A 451 -0.55 25.05 4.69
C ALA A 451 0.70 24.35 4.15
N VAL A 452 1.75 24.34 4.96
CA VAL A 452 3.03 23.67 4.68
C VAL A 452 3.28 22.62 5.73
N GLY A 453 3.24 21.35 5.34
CA GLY A 453 3.51 20.22 6.22
C GLY A 453 5.00 19.96 6.34
N TRP A 454 5.45 19.49 7.49
CA TRP A 454 6.83 19.08 7.70
C TRP A 454 6.93 17.97 8.73
N GLN A 455 8.00 17.17 8.65
CA GLN A 455 8.39 16.23 9.69
C GLN A 455 9.84 16.45 10.08
N MET A 456 10.15 16.23 11.36
CA MET A 456 11.49 16.25 11.91
C MET A 456 11.77 14.91 12.58
N ARG A 457 12.94 14.34 12.31
CA ARG A 457 13.42 13.13 12.97
C ARG A 457 14.83 13.32 13.52
N HIS A 458 15.01 12.86 14.74
CA HIS A 458 16.29 12.82 15.42
C HIS A 458 16.40 11.55 16.28
N ASP A 459 17.15 10.57 15.78
CA ASP A 459 17.34 9.27 16.43
C ASP A 459 18.79 9.14 16.89
N ARG A 460 19.00 9.03 18.20
CA ARG A 460 20.31 8.83 18.87
C ARG A 460 20.31 7.54 19.68
N PRO A 461 21.50 7.01 20.05
CA PRO A 461 21.57 5.92 21.02
C PRO A 461 20.84 6.30 22.32
N ARG A 462 19.70 5.66 22.58
CA ARG A 462 18.84 5.86 23.77
C ARG A 462 18.10 7.21 23.84
N GLN A 463 18.00 7.94 22.73
CA GLN A 463 17.20 9.15 22.65
C GLN A 463 16.48 9.20 21.31
N ARG A 464 15.21 9.58 21.32
CA ARG A 464 14.40 9.82 20.12
C ARG A 464 13.65 11.14 20.28
N ASP A 465 13.68 11.98 19.24
CA ASP A 465 12.84 13.16 19.12
C ASP A 465 12.28 13.21 17.70
N HIS A 466 11.00 12.89 17.55
CA HIS A 466 10.27 12.96 16.29
C HIS A 466 9.16 13.99 16.41
N ARG A 467 9.05 14.91 15.46
CA ARG A 467 8.01 15.93 15.44
C ARG A 467 7.40 16.03 14.06
N ALA A 468 6.13 16.41 14.00
CA ALA A 468 5.47 16.79 12.76
C ALA A 468 4.58 18.00 13.03
N GLY A 469 4.43 18.86 12.03
CA GLY A 469 3.65 20.07 12.17
C GLY A 469 3.23 20.66 10.84
N ILE A 470 2.42 21.71 10.95
CA ILE A 470 1.90 22.50 9.83
C ILE A 470 2.28 23.94 10.08
N ALA A 471 2.86 24.61 9.08
CA ALA A 471 2.96 26.05 9.02
C ALA A 471 1.84 26.62 8.12
N PHE A 472 1.16 27.67 8.56
CA PHE A 472 0.14 28.40 7.81
C PHE A 472 0.74 29.68 7.26
N VAL A 473 0.52 29.91 5.97
CA VAL A 473 1.20 30.94 5.19
C VAL A 473 0.18 31.80 4.48
N ASP A 474 0.20 33.11 4.72
CA ASP A 474 -0.53 34.10 3.91
C ASP A 474 0.44 35.18 3.39
N PRO A 475 0.67 35.26 2.07
CA PRO A 475 1.64 36.17 1.47
C PRO A 475 1.15 37.62 1.40
N ARG A 476 -0.11 37.91 1.74
CA ARG A 476 -0.69 39.28 1.70
C ARG A 476 -0.49 40.06 2.98
N ALA A 477 -0.10 39.39 4.08
CA ALA A 477 0.21 40.07 5.33
C ALA A 477 1.38 41.06 5.13
N PRO A 478 1.40 42.23 5.82
CA PRO A 478 2.45 43.25 5.68
C PRO A 478 3.87 42.73 5.93
N SER A 479 3.98 41.70 6.77
CA SER A 479 5.09 40.77 6.89
C SER A 479 4.51 39.38 6.71
N PRO A 480 5.15 38.45 5.97
CA PRO A 480 4.63 37.10 5.79
C PRO A 480 4.24 36.49 7.14
N TYR A 481 2.96 36.16 7.30
CA TYR A 481 2.50 35.49 8.50
C TYR A 481 2.80 34.02 8.36
N ILE A 482 3.52 33.48 9.34
CA ILE A 482 3.78 32.05 9.49
C ILE A 482 3.30 31.66 10.88
N GLY A 483 2.12 31.05 10.94
CA GLY A 483 1.62 30.42 12.15
C GLY A 483 1.91 28.93 12.13
N ASP A 484 2.05 28.27 13.26
CA ASP A 484 2.31 26.83 13.30
C ASP A 484 1.32 26.07 14.19
N VAL A 485 1.16 24.79 13.89
CA VAL A 485 0.48 23.78 14.72
C VAL A 485 1.34 22.52 14.76
N GLN A 486 1.54 21.96 15.95
CA GLN A 486 2.23 20.69 16.12
C GLN A 486 1.23 19.55 15.97
N LEU A 487 1.42 18.68 14.97
CA LEU A 487 0.58 17.50 14.74
C LEU A 487 1.00 16.30 15.57
N ARG A 488 2.30 16.13 15.76
CA ARG A 488 2.87 15.01 16.51
C ARG A 488 4.16 15.42 17.20
N ARG A 489 4.38 14.87 18.39
CA ARG A 489 5.64 14.93 19.12
C ARG A 489 5.88 13.61 19.81
N GLU A 490 7.03 13.00 19.60
CA GLU A 490 7.49 11.84 20.35
C GLU A 490 8.89 12.14 20.86
N GLU A 491 9.02 12.27 22.16
CA GLU A 491 10.30 12.46 22.85
C GLU A 491 10.52 11.28 23.77
N ALA A 492 11.57 10.49 23.55
CA ALA A 492 11.88 9.33 24.36
C ALA A 492 13.33 9.34 24.83
N THR A 493 13.54 8.92 26.07
CA THR A 493 14.83 8.66 26.70
C THR A 493 14.84 7.23 27.25
N ALA A 494 15.91 6.85 27.96
CA ALA A 494 15.97 5.53 28.61
C ALA A 494 14.91 5.33 29.71
N THR A 495 14.39 6.41 30.32
CA THR A 495 13.50 6.32 31.48
C THR A 495 12.16 7.03 31.31
N SER A 496 11.97 7.78 30.22
CA SER A 496 10.73 8.52 29.98
C SER A 496 10.35 8.53 28.50
N ARG A 497 9.06 8.62 28.23
CA ARG A 497 8.50 8.90 26.91
C ARG A 497 7.38 9.93 27.03
N VAL A 498 7.38 10.92 26.15
CA VAL A 498 6.27 11.84 25.95
C VAL A 498 5.79 11.65 24.52
N ALA A 499 4.55 11.20 24.36
CA ALA A 499 3.89 11.10 23.06
C ALA A 499 2.74 12.09 23.04
N ALA A 500 2.78 13.06 22.13
CA ALA A 500 1.69 13.97 21.87
C ALA A 500 1.21 13.85 20.42
N SER A 501 -0.09 13.92 20.22
CA SER A 501 -0.72 13.95 18.90
C SER A 501 -1.87 14.92 18.90
N SER A 502 -1.92 15.79 17.89
CA SER A 502 -2.99 16.77 17.72
C SER A 502 -3.93 16.39 16.59
N ARG A 503 -5.23 16.47 16.87
CA ARG A 503 -6.30 16.40 15.86
C ARG A 503 -6.65 17.83 15.46
N VAL A 504 -6.34 18.21 14.23
CA VAL A 504 -6.51 19.59 13.74
C VAL A 504 -7.67 19.67 12.76
N TYR A 505 -8.57 20.61 13.03
CA TYR A 505 -9.75 20.88 12.23
C TYR A 505 -9.78 22.34 11.78
N LEU A 506 -10.10 22.56 10.51
CA LEU A 506 -10.63 23.82 10.00
C LEU A 506 -12.13 23.76 10.20
N ALA A 507 -12.67 24.53 11.12
CA ALA A 507 -14.04 24.38 11.56
C ALA A 507 -14.77 25.71 11.64
N ASN A 508 -16.04 25.70 11.30
CA ASN A 508 -16.89 26.84 11.55
C ASN A 508 -17.29 26.83 13.03
N LEU A 509 -16.50 27.50 13.88
CA LEU A 509 -16.70 27.48 15.33
C LEU A 509 -17.74 28.52 15.76
N ASP A 510 -17.79 29.65 15.06
CA ASP A 510 -18.71 30.74 15.33
C ASP A 510 -19.89 30.72 14.33
N GLN A 511 -20.87 31.63 14.46
CA GLN A 511 -21.87 31.85 13.40
C GLN A 511 -21.37 32.85 12.34
N VAL A 512 -20.05 33.07 12.29
CA VAL A 512 -19.40 34.01 11.39
C VAL A 512 -18.91 33.24 10.17
N GLU A 513 -19.02 33.84 8.99
CA GLU A 513 -18.53 33.25 7.76
C GLU A 513 -17.00 33.09 7.81
N GLY A 514 -16.53 31.84 7.71
CA GLY A 514 -15.10 31.49 7.75
C GLY A 514 -14.85 30.14 8.43
N TYR A 515 -13.60 29.71 8.42
CA TYR A 515 -13.14 28.55 9.17
C TYR A 515 -12.03 28.97 10.15
N ASP A 516 -12.19 28.58 11.41
CA ASP A 516 -11.20 28.73 12.47
C ASP A 516 -10.42 27.43 12.66
N LEU A 517 -9.30 27.49 13.38
CA LEU A 517 -8.56 26.30 13.78
C LEU A 517 -9.04 25.80 15.13
N CYS A 518 -9.50 24.56 15.15
CA CYS A 518 -9.72 23.76 16.35
C CYS A 518 -8.68 22.64 16.40
N GLU A 519 -7.76 22.72 17.36
CA GLU A 519 -6.72 21.72 17.60
C GLU A 519 -7.00 21.01 18.92
N ILE A 520 -7.10 19.69 18.90
CA ILE A 520 -7.23 18.86 20.11
C ILE A 520 -5.95 18.07 20.30
N GLU A 521 -5.09 18.54 21.20
CA GLU A 521 -3.83 17.91 21.56
C GLU A 521 -4.08 16.81 22.62
N GLU A 522 -3.64 15.59 22.35
CA GLU A 522 -3.59 14.51 23.33
C GLU A 522 -2.14 14.29 23.72
N ILE A 523 -1.83 14.29 25.02
CA ILE A 523 -0.48 14.13 25.56
C ILE A 523 -0.49 12.92 26.48
N ASP A 524 0.45 12.01 26.27
CA ASP A 524 0.71 10.85 27.10
C ASP A 524 2.16 10.87 27.59
N THR A 525 2.31 11.06 28.90
CA THR A 525 3.60 11.04 29.60
C THR A 525 3.77 9.69 30.29
N GLN A 526 4.88 9.02 29.98
CA GLN A 526 5.17 7.66 30.40
C GLN A 526 6.53 7.55 31.07
N SER A 527 6.60 6.65 32.05
CA SER A 527 7.84 6.18 32.66
C SER A 527 8.21 4.84 32.05
N CYS A 528 9.47 4.65 31.67
CA CYS A 528 9.94 3.44 31.00
C CYS A 528 11.02 2.72 31.81
N SER A 529 11.08 1.40 31.71
CA SER A 529 12.16 0.58 32.31
C SER A 529 13.42 0.51 31.46
N GLY A 530 13.30 0.85 30.18
CA GLY A 530 14.41 0.94 29.22
C GLY A 530 14.02 1.85 28.05
N PHE A 531 14.96 2.07 27.12
CA PHE A 531 14.67 2.89 25.94
C PHE A 531 13.57 2.21 25.10
N LEU A 532 12.37 2.81 25.11
CA LEU A 532 11.16 2.29 24.46
C LEU A 532 10.65 0.94 25.01
N GLU A 533 11.11 0.53 26.19
CA GLU A 533 10.76 -0.75 26.81
C GLU A 533 10.05 -0.53 28.15
N GLY A 534 8.99 -1.31 28.39
CA GLY A 534 8.23 -1.29 29.64
C GLY A 534 7.72 0.10 30.02
N CYS A 535 7.19 0.83 29.03
CA CYS A 535 6.68 2.18 29.23
C CYS A 535 5.23 2.14 29.74
N ASP A 536 5.00 2.71 30.92
CA ASP A 536 3.69 2.84 31.54
C ASP A 536 3.32 4.32 31.73
N THR A 537 2.07 4.68 31.42
CA THR A 537 1.57 6.04 31.60
C THR A 537 1.59 6.41 33.07
N VAL A 538 2.22 7.53 33.41
CA VAL A 538 2.32 7.95 34.81
C VAL A 538 0.96 8.42 35.33
N SER A 539 0.77 8.43 36.66
CA SER A 539 -0.45 8.97 37.25
C SER A 539 -0.67 10.42 36.82
N ARG A 540 -1.82 10.71 36.19
CA ARG A 540 -2.14 12.00 35.52
C ARG A 540 -1.24 12.35 34.33
N GLY A 541 -0.54 11.38 33.76
CA GLY A 541 0.30 11.57 32.58
C GLY A 541 -0.48 11.73 31.28
N PHE A 542 -1.79 11.50 31.29
CA PHE A 542 -2.67 11.65 30.13
C PHE A 542 -3.48 12.94 30.22
N GLU A 543 -3.35 13.80 29.21
CA GLU A 543 -4.07 15.07 29.09
C GLU A 543 -4.67 15.23 27.69
N ARG A 544 -5.81 15.93 27.61
CA ARG A 544 -6.43 16.36 26.34
C ARG A 544 -6.71 17.85 26.41
N ILE A 545 -6.05 18.62 25.55
CA ILE A 545 -6.05 20.08 25.60
C ILE A 545 -6.60 20.63 24.28
N PRO A 546 -7.74 21.35 24.30
CA PRO A 546 -8.21 22.08 23.14
C PRO A 546 -7.45 23.41 22.99
N HIS A 547 -7.02 23.70 21.77
CA HIS A 547 -6.45 24.98 21.36
C HIS A 547 -7.29 25.54 20.22
N VAL A 548 -7.65 26.82 20.32
CA VAL A 548 -8.50 27.50 19.35
C VAL A 548 -7.77 28.71 18.80
N LYS A 549 -7.75 28.85 17.48
CA LYS A 549 -7.20 30.03 16.79
C LYS A 549 -8.20 30.52 15.77
N ASN A 550 -8.65 31.77 15.92
CA ASN A 550 -9.66 32.34 15.06
C ASN A 550 -9.00 32.96 13.82
N TRP A 551 -9.60 32.75 12.66
CA TRP A 551 -9.17 33.43 11.45
C TRP A 551 -9.49 34.93 11.54
N GLN A 552 -8.50 35.78 11.31
CA GLN A 552 -8.65 37.23 11.27
C GLN A 552 -8.40 37.73 9.84
N PRO A 553 -9.44 37.87 8.99
CA PRO A 553 -9.27 38.24 7.58
C PRO A 553 -8.54 39.56 7.38
N GLN A 554 -8.73 40.53 8.29
CA GLN A 554 -8.07 41.84 8.22
C GLN A 554 -6.57 41.78 8.50
N ASN A 555 -6.14 40.79 9.30
CA ASN A 555 -4.75 40.60 9.71
C ASN A 555 -4.06 39.46 8.96
N HIS A 556 -4.79 38.76 8.08
CA HIS A 556 -4.35 37.64 7.26
C HIS A 556 -3.65 36.54 8.09
N ARG A 557 -4.23 36.20 9.26
CA ARG A 557 -3.61 35.26 10.20
C ARG A 557 -4.62 34.55 11.11
N PHE A 558 -4.21 33.42 11.66
CA PHE A 558 -4.90 32.79 12.79
C PHE A 558 -4.40 33.39 14.11
N GLU A 559 -5.31 33.93 14.91
CA GLU A 559 -4.99 34.52 16.22
C GLU A 559 -5.52 33.63 17.34
N ARG A 560 -4.68 33.41 18.37
CA ARG A 560 -5.07 32.58 19.50
C ARG A 560 -6.31 33.14 20.19
N TYR A 561 -7.34 32.30 20.32
CA TYR A 561 -8.51 32.63 21.09
C TYR A 561 -8.16 32.55 22.58
N LEU A 562 -8.34 33.67 23.30
CA LEU A 562 -7.87 33.82 24.69
C LEU A 562 -8.64 32.93 25.68
N LEU A 563 -9.84 32.45 25.31
CA LEU A 563 -10.63 31.51 26.10
C LEU A 563 -10.38 30.10 25.58
N SER A 564 -9.55 29.31 26.26
CA SER A 564 -9.20 27.94 25.85
C SER A 564 -10.39 26.96 25.76
N ASN A 565 -11.59 27.35 26.18
CA ASN A 565 -12.80 26.53 26.12
C ASN A 565 -13.83 27.17 25.17
N HIS A 566 -13.66 26.98 23.87
CA HIS A 566 -14.70 27.30 22.90
C HIS A 566 -15.80 26.22 22.94
N PRO A 567 -17.10 26.57 22.97
CA PRO A 567 -18.17 25.57 23.11
C PRO A 567 -18.19 24.54 21.98
N GLN A 568 -17.68 24.87 20.80
CA GLN A 568 -17.61 23.97 19.64
C GLN A 568 -16.25 23.28 19.46
N CYS A 569 -15.21 23.70 20.20
CA CYS A 569 -13.89 23.08 20.21
C CYS A 569 -13.50 22.71 21.65
N ARG A 570 -13.84 21.49 22.05
CA ARG A 570 -13.60 20.92 23.39
C ARG A 570 -12.70 19.69 23.27
N ALA A 571 -12.13 19.24 24.39
CA ALA A 571 -11.35 17.99 24.43
C ALA A 571 -12.09 16.74 23.87
N SER A 572 -13.43 16.76 23.89
CA SER A 572 -14.29 15.70 23.32
C SER A 572 -14.66 15.91 21.85
N THR A 573 -14.27 17.04 21.25
CA THR A 573 -14.50 17.30 19.83
C THR A 573 -13.79 16.24 19.00
N GLY A 574 -14.50 15.75 17.99
CA GLY A 574 -14.04 14.67 17.11
C GLY A 574 -14.55 14.90 15.70
N PHE A 575 -14.09 14.05 14.78
CA PHE A 575 -14.38 14.19 13.35
C PHE A 575 -15.90 14.23 13.05
N ASP A 576 -16.70 13.46 13.77
CA ASP A 576 -18.14 13.33 13.53
C ASP A 576 -18.98 14.46 14.12
N SER A 577 -18.42 15.19 15.08
CA SER A 577 -19.15 16.19 15.84
C SER A 577 -18.92 17.61 15.32
N ILE A 578 -17.81 17.85 14.62
CA ILE A 578 -17.40 19.17 14.13
C ILE A 578 -17.78 19.38 12.66
N ASP A 579 -18.18 20.60 12.33
CA ASP A 579 -18.48 21.03 10.96
C ASP A 579 -17.24 21.68 10.33
N GLY A 580 -16.80 21.14 9.19
CA GLY A 580 -15.66 21.64 8.42
C GLY A 580 -14.75 20.52 7.91
N PHE A 581 -13.44 20.71 8.03
CA PHE A 581 -12.43 19.81 7.48
C PHE A 581 -11.44 19.38 8.55
N LYS A 582 -11.04 18.11 8.52
CA LYS A 582 -9.85 17.64 9.25
C LYS A 582 -8.63 17.82 8.38
N ILE A 583 -7.59 18.46 8.89
CA ILE A 583 -6.28 18.46 8.23
C ILE A 583 -5.59 17.13 8.60
N LEU A 584 -5.19 16.37 7.60
CA LEU A 584 -4.49 15.10 7.77
C LEU A 584 -3.09 15.20 7.15
N GLN A 585 -2.08 14.71 7.86
CA GLN A 585 -0.76 14.44 7.29
C GLN A 585 -0.56 12.93 7.17
N VAL A 586 -0.46 12.41 5.95
CA VAL A 586 -0.18 10.99 5.66
C VAL A 586 1.14 10.91 4.91
N GLY A 587 2.13 10.23 5.48
CA GLY A 587 3.49 10.25 4.92
C GLY A 587 3.99 11.68 4.78
N ASN A 588 4.41 12.07 3.58
CA ASN A 588 4.86 13.41 3.24
C ASN A 588 3.73 14.42 2.95
N ARG A 589 2.46 14.01 2.97
CA ARG A 589 1.37 14.79 2.36
C ARG A 589 0.38 15.37 3.33
N LEU A 590 0.07 16.67 3.16
CA LEU A 590 -1.14 17.29 3.73
C LEU A 590 -2.37 17.12 2.82
N GLY A 591 -3.50 16.75 3.43
CA GLY A 591 -4.81 16.71 2.80
C GLY A 591 -5.90 17.27 3.71
N LEU A 592 -7.03 17.66 3.11
CA LEU A 592 -8.23 18.08 3.82
C LEU A 592 -9.31 17.02 3.67
N ILE A 593 -9.79 16.47 4.78
CA ILE A 593 -10.90 15.52 4.77
C ILE A 593 -12.16 16.25 5.24
N PRO A 594 -13.21 16.37 4.41
CA PRO A 594 -14.48 16.95 4.84
C PRO A 594 -15.10 16.09 5.94
N THR A 595 -15.59 16.73 7.00
CA THR A 595 -16.32 16.03 8.06
C THR A 595 -17.74 15.68 7.59
N PRO A 596 -18.44 14.73 8.25
CA PRO A 596 -19.81 14.35 7.84
C PRO A 596 -20.83 15.49 7.92
N LYS A 597 -20.50 16.57 8.62
CA LYS A 597 -21.34 17.77 8.75
C LYS A 597 -20.97 18.86 7.74
N SER A 598 -19.83 18.73 7.08
CA SER A 598 -19.43 19.64 6.01
C SER A 598 -20.43 19.53 4.84
N PRO A 599 -20.84 20.67 4.26
CA PRO A 599 -21.73 20.69 3.09
C PRO A 599 -21.09 20.13 1.83
#